data_AF-A0A1J3IXU4-F1
#
_entry.id   AF-A0A1J3IXU4-F1
#
_cell.length_a   1.000
_cell.length_b   1.000
_cell.length_c   1.000
_cell.angle_alpha   90.00
_cell.angle_beta   90.00
_cell.angle_gamma   90.00
#
_symmetry.space_group_name_H-M   'P 1'
#
loop_
_entity.id
_entity.type
_entity.pdbx_description
1 polymer ?
#
loop_
_entity_poly.entity_id
_entity_poly.type
_entity_poly.pdbx_seq_one_letter_code
_entity_poly.pdbx_strand_id
1 'polypeptide(L)'
;RRDIRTHVGDLDVAAVPCGFGRAIGNKGGVGLRIRVYDRIMCFVNCHLAAHLEAVTRRNADFNHIYRSMVFSKGQSLYTVAAAGASTSAQALKNNPNTNITTEEE
;
A
#
# COMPACT_ATOMS: atom_id res chain seq x y z
N ARG A 1 -5.32 -22.12 -10.75
CA ARG A 1 -4.58 -22.90 -11.78
C ARG A 1 -3.30 -23.43 -11.15
N ARG A 2 -3.07 -24.76 -11.14
CA ARG A 2 -1.93 -25.39 -10.44
C ARG A 2 -0.63 -25.30 -11.26
N ASP A 3 -0.79 -25.32 -12.58
CA ASP A 3 0.21 -25.16 -13.64
C ASP A 3 1.06 -23.88 -13.53
N ILE A 4 0.48 -22.78 -13.04
CA ILE A 4 1.20 -21.49 -12.98
C ILE A 4 1.98 -21.29 -11.67
N ARG A 5 1.77 -22.12 -10.64
CA ARG A 5 2.26 -21.84 -9.27
C ARG A 5 3.77 -21.69 -9.19
N THR A 6 4.54 -22.50 -9.91
CA THR A 6 6.01 -22.46 -9.93
C THR A 6 6.56 -21.24 -10.66
N HIS A 7 5.72 -20.53 -11.40
CA HIS A 7 6.09 -19.36 -12.19
C HIS A 7 5.68 -18.04 -11.50
N VAL A 8 5.09 -18.12 -10.30
CA VAL A 8 4.64 -16.97 -9.53
C VAL A 8 5.67 -16.64 -8.45
N GLY A 9 6.13 -15.39 -8.39
CA GLY A 9 7.14 -14.92 -7.43
C GLY A 9 7.20 -13.39 -7.32
N ASP A 10 8.24 -12.87 -6.67
CA ASP A 10 8.43 -11.44 -6.37
C ASP A 10 7.16 -10.71 -5.92
N LEU A 11 6.54 -11.30 -4.91
CA LEU A 11 5.36 -10.75 -4.27
C LEU A 11 5.74 -9.56 -3.41
N ASP A 12 5.03 -8.46 -3.59
CA ASP A 12 5.10 -7.34 -2.68
C ASP A 12 3.74 -6.67 -2.53
N VAL A 13 3.46 -6.13 -1.35
CA VAL A 13 2.17 -5.56 -0.99
C VAL A 13 2.35 -4.19 -0.38
N ALA A 14 1.42 -3.29 -0.66
CA ALA A 14 1.44 -1.92 -0.16
C ALA A 14 0.04 -1.47 0.22
N ALA A 15 -0.06 -0.52 1.14
CA ALA A 15 -1.32 0.11 1.52
C ALA A 15 -1.12 1.61 1.72
N VAL A 16 -2.12 2.40 1.31
CA VAL A 16 -2.13 3.86 1.46
C VAL A 16 -3.45 4.29 2.11
N PRO A 17 -3.43 4.82 3.34
CA PRO A 17 -4.61 5.37 4.00
C PRO A 17 -5.02 6.74 3.44
N CYS A 18 -6.33 6.96 3.25
CA CYS A 18 -6.93 8.22 2.79
C CYS A 18 -7.97 8.79 3.77
N GLY A 19 -8.07 8.23 4.98
CA GLY A 19 -8.99 8.70 6.00
C GLY A 19 -8.66 10.10 6.56
N PHE A 20 -9.25 10.47 7.70
CA PHE A 20 -8.92 11.71 8.39
C PHE A 20 -7.41 11.82 8.63
N GLY A 21 -6.83 12.98 8.29
CA GLY A 21 -5.39 13.22 8.37
C GLY A 21 -4.53 12.26 7.54
N ARG A 22 -5.09 11.54 6.56
CA ARG A 22 -4.41 10.47 5.79
C ARG A 22 -3.86 9.33 6.65
N ALA A 23 -4.42 9.10 7.83
CA ALA A 23 -3.92 8.08 8.75
C ALA A 23 -5.03 7.29 9.44
N ILE A 24 -6.20 7.89 9.64
CA ILE A 24 -7.28 7.32 10.45
C ILE A 24 -8.55 7.16 9.63
N GLY A 25 -9.10 5.95 9.57
CA GLY A 25 -10.38 5.67 8.90
C GLY A 25 -10.31 4.46 7.97
N ASN A 26 -11.39 4.21 7.23
CA ASN A 26 -11.55 3.02 6.39
C ASN A 26 -11.42 3.28 4.87
N LYS A 27 -10.88 4.45 4.49
CA LYS A 27 -10.67 4.86 3.10
C LYS A 27 -9.20 4.75 2.73
N GLY A 28 -8.92 4.36 1.50
CA GLY A 28 -7.54 4.14 1.04
C GLY A 28 -7.44 3.20 -0.15
N GLY A 29 -6.22 2.76 -0.43
CA GLY A 29 -5.91 1.77 -1.46
C GLY A 29 -4.96 0.69 -0.96
N VAL A 30 -5.13 -0.52 -1.49
CA VAL A 30 -4.21 -1.65 -1.29
C VAL A 30 -3.68 -2.09 -2.64
N GLY A 31 -2.41 -2.46 -2.68
CA GLY A 31 -1.68 -2.85 -3.87
C GLY A 31 -1.03 -4.22 -3.73
N LEU A 32 -1.08 -5.02 -4.78
CA LEU A 32 -0.32 -6.26 -4.95
C LEU A 32 0.53 -6.14 -6.20
N ARG A 33 1.85 -6.26 -6.03
CA ARG A 33 2.80 -6.46 -7.11
C ARG A 33 3.22 -7.92 -7.13
N ILE A 34 3.16 -8.53 -8.30
CA ILE A 34 3.45 -9.95 -8.49
C ILE A 34 4.17 -10.15 -9.81
N ARG A 35 5.15 -11.05 -9.85
CA ARG A 35 5.75 -11.53 -11.08
C ARG A 35 5.17 -12.89 -11.43
N VAL A 36 4.67 -13.04 -12.65
CA VAL A 36 4.21 -14.30 -13.22
C VAL A 36 4.99 -14.54 -14.50
N TYR A 37 5.78 -15.61 -14.54
CA TYR A 37 6.85 -15.80 -15.53
C TYR A 37 7.80 -14.58 -15.54
N ASP A 38 7.99 -13.97 -16.71
CA ASP A 38 8.81 -12.77 -16.92
C ASP A 38 7.95 -11.50 -17.05
N ARG A 39 6.75 -11.49 -16.45
CA ARG A 39 5.84 -10.34 -16.47
C ARG A 39 5.54 -9.88 -15.05
N ILE A 40 5.73 -8.59 -14.81
CA ILE A 40 5.37 -7.93 -13.55
C ILE A 40 3.99 -7.33 -13.74
N MET A 41 3.06 -7.69 -12.84
CA MET A 41 1.70 -7.18 -12.80
C MET A 41 1.50 -6.47 -11.46
N CYS A 42 0.76 -5.36 -11.49
CA CYS A 42 0.36 -4.63 -10.30
C CYS A 42 -1.16 -4.50 -10.28
N PHE A 43 -1.77 -4.90 -9.18
CA PHE A 43 -3.20 -4.80 -8.95
C PHE A 43 -3.43 -3.83 -7.80
N VAL A 44 -4.26 -2.82 -8.03
CA VAL A 44 -4.62 -1.84 -7.00
C VAL A 44 -6.13 -1.88 -6.82
N ASN A 45 -6.57 -2.07 -5.58
CA ASN A 45 -7.96 -1.92 -5.17
C ASN A 45 -8.07 -0.71 -4.24
N CYS A 46 -9.17 0.03 -4.31
CA CYS A 46 -9.38 1.22 -3.49
C CYS A 46 -10.82 1.33 -2.97
N HIS A 47 -10.94 1.95 -1.80
CA HIS A 47 -12.19 2.39 -1.20
C HIS A 47 -12.07 3.90 -0.97
N LEU A 48 -12.63 4.69 -1.87
CA LEU A 48 -12.52 6.15 -1.88
C LEU A 48 -13.67 6.82 -1.12
N ALA A 49 -13.59 8.14 -0.91
CA ALA A 49 -14.64 8.93 -0.27
C ALA A 49 -16.06 8.64 -0.81
N ALA A 50 -17.01 8.42 0.11
CA ALA A 50 -18.41 8.11 -0.17
C ALA A 50 -19.22 9.38 -0.53
N HIS A 51 -20.47 9.18 -0.93
CA HIS A 51 -21.47 10.20 -1.32
C HIS A 51 -21.28 10.80 -2.72
N LEU A 52 -22.38 11.17 -3.39
CA LEU A 52 -22.38 11.57 -4.81
C LEU A 52 -21.55 12.84 -5.03
N GLU A 53 -21.70 13.80 -4.14
CA GLU A 53 -21.09 15.12 -4.12
C GLU A 53 -19.57 15.12 -3.86
N ALA A 54 -19.01 14.05 -3.28
CA ALA A 54 -17.60 14.00 -2.88
C ALA A 54 -16.62 13.70 -4.03
N VAL A 55 -16.93 14.11 -5.27
CA VAL A 55 -16.11 13.86 -6.47
C VAL A 55 -14.69 14.41 -6.28
N THR A 56 -14.57 15.67 -5.82
CA THR A 56 -13.27 16.32 -5.59
C THR A 56 -12.44 15.53 -4.58
N ARG A 57 -13.07 15.02 -3.52
CA ARG A 57 -12.38 14.23 -2.50
C ARG A 57 -11.93 12.87 -3.03
N ARG A 58 -12.75 12.16 -3.82
CA ARG A 58 -12.35 10.92 -4.49
C ARG A 58 -11.15 11.12 -5.42
N ASN A 59 -11.14 12.22 -6.18
CA ASN A 59 -10.01 12.56 -7.04
C ASN A 59 -8.73 12.83 -6.23
N ALA A 60 -8.85 13.49 -5.08
CA ALA A 60 -7.74 13.69 -4.15
C ALA A 60 -7.24 12.38 -3.52
N ASP A 61 -8.15 11.47 -3.13
CA ASP A 61 -7.82 10.14 -2.63
C ASP A 61 -7.07 9.33 -3.69
N PHE A 62 -7.57 9.30 -4.94
CA PHE A 62 -6.92 8.62 -6.06
C PHE A 62 -5.50 9.14 -6.29
N ASN A 63 -5.35 10.47 -6.40
CA ASN A 63 -4.03 11.08 -6.61
C ASN A 63 -3.05 10.77 -5.48
N HIS A 64 -3.54 10.72 -4.24
CA HIS A 64 -2.71 10.34 -3.11
C HIS A 64 -2.25 8.89 -3.17
N ILE A 65 -3.18 7.95 -3.44
CA ILE A 65 -2.86 6.52 -3.60
C ILE A 65 -1.85 6.35 -4.74
N TYR A 66 -2.10 6.95 -5.89
CA TYR A 66 -1.24 6.86 -7.07
C TYR A 66 0.19 7.35 -6.80
N ARG A 67 0.35 8.45 -6.07
CA ARG A 67 1.66 9.04 -5.78
C ARG A 67 2.40 8.39 -4.61
N SER A 68 1.67 7.83 -3.65
CA SER A 68 2.25 7.39 -2.37
C SER A 68 2.37 5.87 -2.26
N MET A 69 1.73 5.10 -3.13
CA MET A 69 1.85 3.65 -3.14
C MET A 69 3.23 3.24 -3.62
N VAL A 70 4.04 2.72 -2.69
CA VAL A 70 5.39 2.26 -2.97
C VAL A 70 5.49 0.79 -2.60
N PHE A 71 5.96 0.00 -3.54
CA PHE A 71 6.34 -1.40 -3.36
C PHE A 71 7.82 -1.44 -2.99
N SER A 72 8.15 -2.00 -1.83
CA SER A 72 9.53 -2.21 -1.42
C SER A 72 10.21 -3.15 -2.41
N LYS A 73 11.31 -2.71 -3.01
CA LYS A 73 12.20 -3.62 -3.75
C LYS A 73 12.62 -4.71 -2.78
N GLY A 74 12.25 -5.95 -3.12
CA GLY A 74 12.32 -7.10 -2.22
C GLY A 74 13.58 -7.10 -1.38
N GLN A 75 13.40 -7.10 -0.06
CA GLN A 75 14.41 -7.69 0.81
C GLN A 75 14.52 -9.14 0.37
N SER A 76 15.62 -9.42 -0.32
CA SER A 76 16.12 -10.77 -0.57
C SER A 76 16.03 -11.57 0.73
N LEU A 77 15.08 -12.51 0.80
CA LEU A 77 14.90 -13.40 1.95
C LEU A 77 16.11 -14.33 2.18
N TYR A 78 17.15 -14.26 1.33
CA TYR A 78 18.36 -15.07 1.44
C TYR A 78 19.30 -14.63 2.58
N THR A 79 19.08 -13.47 3.23
CA THR A 79 19.93 -13.00 4.35
C THR A 79 19.35 -13.35 5.74
N VAL A 80 18.07 -13.70 5.85
CA VAL A 80 17.42 -13.95 7.15
C VAL A 80 17.70 -15.36 7.72
N ALA A 81 18.13 -16.32 6.89
CA ALA A 81 18.45 -17.66 7.39
C ALA A 81 19.67 -17.71 8.33
N ALA A 82 20.52 -16.67 8.37
CA ALA A 82 21.68 -16.61 9.25
C ALA A 82 21.42 -15.88 10.59
N ALA A 83 20.27 -15.22 10.76
CA ALA A 83 19.93 -14.50 11.97
C ALA A 83 18.54 -14.95 12.45
N GLY A 84 18.54 -15.75 13.52
CA GLY A 84 17.36 -16.38 14.12
C GLY A 84 16.11 -15.49 14.11
N ALA A 85 15.01 -16.09 13.66
CA ALA A 85 13.73 -15.44 13.48
C ALA A 85 13.26 -14.66 14.72
N SER A 86 12.84 -13.42 14.49
CA SER A 86 11.84 -12.75 15.31
C SER A 86 10.84 -12.11 14.35
N THR A 87 9.69 -12.75 14.20
CA THR A 87 8.53 -12.22 13.49
C THR A 87 8.01 -10.99 14.22
N SER A 88 8.25 -9.82 13.66
CA SER A 88 7.43 -8.64 13.95
C SER A 88 6.83 -8.18 12.63
N ALA A 89 5.51 -8.29 12.50
CA ALA A 89 4.76 -7.53 11.51
C ALA A 89 5.21 -6.07 11.62
N GLN A 90 5.97 -5.58 10.64
CA GLN A 90 6.52 -4.24 10.71
C GLN A 90 5.37 -3.25 10.57
N ALA A 91 5.08 -2.62 11.71
CA ALA A 91 4.19 -1.51 11.89
C ALA A 91 4.43 -0.41 10.83
N LEU A 92 3.34 0.27 10.46
CA LEU A 92 3.37 1.53 9.72
C LEU A 92 4.47 2.43 10.31
N LYS A 93 5.44 2.80 9.47
CA LYS A 93 6.43 3.81 9.83
C LYS A 93 5.73 5.16 9.80
N ASN A 94 5.36 5.66 10.98
CA ASN A 94 4.93 7.05 11.18
C ASN A 94 6.04 7.99 10.67
N ASN A 95 5.67 8.90 9.76
CA ASN A 95 6.49 10.00 9.33
C ASN A 95 6.21 11.22 10.24
N PRO A 96 7.18 11.73 11.04
CA PRO A 96 6.92 12.73 12.07
C PRO A 96 6.97 14.18 11.56
N ASN A 97 6.44 14.47 10.37
CA ASN A 97 6.35 15.83 9.84
C ASN A 97 4.93 16.13 9.33
N THR A 98 4.00 16.30 10.26
CA THR A 98 2.72 16.98 10.00
C THR A 98 2.56 18.11 11.02
N ASN A 99 2.89 19.34 10.60
CA ASN A 99 2.41 20.54 11.26
C ASN A 99 0.89 20.58 11.10
N ILE A 100 0.19 20.28 12.18
CA ILE A 100 -1.27 20.39 12.28
C ILE A 100 -1.57 21.88 12.51
N THR A 101 -1.97 22.58 11.46
CA THR A 101 -2.77 23.80 11.58
C THR A 101 -4.22 23.38 11.47
N THR A 102 -4.92 23.45 12.60
CA THR A 102 -6.38 23.46 12.69
C THR A 102 -6.92 24.71 12.02
N GLU A 103 -7.66 24.55 10.93
CA GLU A 103 -8.67 25.52 10.52
C GLU A 103 -9.97 24.75 10.23
N GLU A 104 -10.99 25.08 11.03
CA GLU A 104 -12.39 24.73 10.85
C GLU A 104 -12.97 25.62 9.74
N GLU A 105 -13.49 25.02 8.66
CA GLU A 105 -14.79 25.30 8.00
C GLU A 105 -15.03 24.28 6.87
#